data_AF-A0A0M2LXI4-F1
#
_entry.id   AF-A0A0M2LXI4-F1
#
_cell.length_a   1.000
_cell.length_b   1.000
_cell.length_c   1.000
_cell.angle_alpha   90.00
_cell.angle_beta   90.00
_cell.angle_gamma   90.00
#
_symmetry.space_group_name_H-M   'P 1'
#
loop_
_entity.id
_entity.type
_entity.pdbx_description
1 polymer ?
#
loop_
_entity_poly.entity_id
_entity_poly.type
_entity_poly.pdbx_seq_one_letter_code
_entity_poly.pdbx_strand_id
1 'polypeptide(L)'
;MPAPDPTPLLPLVRRFAAPGFSFGTWQGGETRDGVMQMSFFALSPDGEAFVTAAYQGHWVRPEIDWSGWASGPAYKSLRGDANALAGASTDKIAHLLITLIRGDRCNEGMLATAFD
;
A
#
# COMPACT_ATOMS: atom_id res chain seq x y z
N MET A 1 -7.59 -16.16 -10.53
CA MET A 1 -6.41 -16.27 -9.65
C MET A 1 -6.77 -17.09 -8.42
N PRO A 2 -5.81 -17.69 -7.69
CA PRO A 2 -6.08 -18.34 -6.41
C PRO A 2 -6.70 -17.34 -5.42
N ALA A 3 -7.35 -17.86 -4.38
CA ALA A 3 -7.84 -17.02 -3.29
C ALA A 3 -6.66 -16.32 -2.59
N PRO A 4 -6.86 -15.10 -2.06
CA PRO A 4 -5.80 -14.42 -1.32
C PRO A 4 -5.30 -15.22 -0.11
N ASP A 5 -3.99 -15.34 0.03
CA ASP A 5 -3.30 -16.05 1.11
C ASP A 5 -2.58 -15.04 2.00
N PRO A 6 -2.94 -14.91 3.29
CA PRO A 6 -2.29 -13.98 4.21
C PRO A 6 -0.91 -14.47 4.67
N THR A 7 -0.55 -15.74 4.46
CA THR A 7 0.67 -16.36 5.02
C THR A 7 1.95 -15.58 4.73
N PRO A 8 2.21 -15.09 3.49
CA PRO A 8 3.41 -14.31 3.19
C PRO A 8 3.49 -12.97 3.94
N LEU A 9 2.36 -12.42 4.39
CA LEU A 9 2.28 -11.14 5.09
C LEU A 9 2.53 -11.27 6.60
N LEU A 10 2.27 -12.45 7.19
CA LEU A 10 2.34 -12.65 8.64
C LEU A 10 3.69 -12.26 9.28
N PRO A 11 4.87 -12.54 8.68
CA PRO A 11 6.14 -12.16 9.27
C PRO A 11 6.35 -10.64 9.39
N LEU A 12 5.66 -9.84 8.58
CA LEU A 12 5.82 -8.39 8.52
C LEU A 12 5.03 -7.66 9.61
N VAL A 13 3.96 -8.29 10.13
CA VAL A 13 3.10 -7.70 11.17
C VAL A 13 3.91 -7.23 12.39
N ARG A 14 4.87 -8.03 12.84
CA ARG A 14 5.73 -7.67 13.98
C ARG A 14 6.72 -6.56 13.65
N ARG A 15 7.16 -6.45 12.40
CA ARG A 15 8.11 -5.41 11.96
C ARG A 15 7.42 -4.05 11.93
N PHE A 16 6.19 -4.01 11.45
CA PHE A 16 5.36 -2.81 11.39
C PHE A 16 4.97 -2.30 12.78
N ALA A 17 4.83 -3.21 13.76
CA ALA A 17 4.54 -2.84 15.15
C ALA A 17 5.78 -2.35 15.93
N ALA A 18 6.97 -2.35 15.33
CA ALA A 18 8.18 -1.92 16.03
C ALA A 18 8.16 -0.40 16.30
N PRO A 19 8.57 0.05 17.50
CA PRO A 19 8.66 1.48 17.80
C PRO A 19 9.59 2.20 16.81
N GLY A 20 9.12 3.32 16.24
CA GLY A 20 9.88 4.10 15.27
C GLY A 20 9.97 3.46 13.89
N PHE A 21 9.18 2.43 13.60
CA PHE A 21 9.06 1.88 12.25
C PHE A 21 8.60 2.98 11.27
N SER A 22 9.21 2.96 10.09
CA SER A 22 8.84 3.83 8.97
C SER A 22 8.70 2.97 7.72
N PHE A 23 7.54 3.07 7.07
CA PHE A 23 7.24 2.30 5.86
C PHE A 23 8.10 2.74 4.65
N GLY A 24 8.69 3.91 4.75
CA GLY A 24 9.57 4.52 3.75
C GLY A 24 9.77 6.00 4.06
N THR A 25 10.50 6.69 3.18
CA THR A 25 10.82 8.10 3.38
C THR A 25 10.61 8.89 2.10
N TRP A 26 10.14 10.12 2.23
CA TRP A 26 10.17 11.08 1.13
C TRP A 26 11.64 11.43 0.80
N GLN A 27 11.96 11.38 -0.48
CA GLN A 27 13.28 11.64 -1.06
C GLN A 27 13.12 12.58 -2.26
N GLY A 28 14.21 13.17 -2.74
CA GLY A 28 14.16 14.14 -3.84
C GLY A 28 13.53 15.49 -3.43
N GLY A 29 13.15 16.31 -4.40
CA GLY A 29 12.76 17.72 -4.17
C GLY A 29 13.93 18.69 -4.12
N GLU A 30 15.15 18.16 -4.15
CA GLU A 30 16.39 18.92 -4.29
C GLU A 30 16.66 19.36 -5.73
N THR A 31 17.32 20.51 -5.86
CA THR A 31 17.85 21.01 -7.14
C THR A 31 19.35 20.71 -7.20
N ARG A 32 19.80 20.03 -8.25
CA ARG A 32 21.21 19.78 -8.56
C ARG A 32 21.51 20.24 -9.97
N ASP A 33 22.55 21.04 -10.15
CA ASP A 33 22.98 21.59 -11.44
C ASP A 33 21.86 22.29 -12.24
N GLY A 34 20.96 22.99 -11.53
CA GLY A 34 19.82 23.69 -12.12
C GLY A 34 18.65 22.79 -12.55
N VAL A 35 18.75 21.47 -12.33
CA VAL A 35 17.66 20.51 -12.54
C VAL A 35 17.02 20.17 -11.20
N MET A 36 15.71 20.40 -11.07
CA MET A 36 14.95 20.00 -9.89
C MET A 36 14.53 18.54 -10.04
N GLN A 37 14.93 17.71 -9.07
CA GLN A 37 14.40 16.36 -8.95
C GLN A 37 13.03 16.42 -8.28
N MET A 38 12.02 15.78 -8.86
CA MET A 38 10.72 15.65 -8.21
C MET A 38 10.84 14.82 -6.92
N SER A 39 10.13 15.24 -5.86
CA SER A 39 10.03 14.46 -4.64
C SER A 39 9.27 13.16 -4.89
N PHE A 40 9.77 12.05 -4.36
CA PHE A 40 9.19 10.73 -4.47
C PHE A 40 9.25 9.99 -3.12
N PHE A 41 8.35 9.03 -2.90
CA PHE A 41 8.36 8.20 -1.70
C PHE A 41 9.18 6.93 -1.95
N ALA A 42 10.29 6.79 -1.23
CA ALA A 42 11.14 5.60 -1.27
C ALA A 42 10.71 4.61 -0.19
N LEU A 43 10.22 3.43 -0.57
CA LEU A 43 9.88 2.36 0.37
C LEU A 43 11.11 1.91 1.18
N SER A 44 10.90 1.57 2.45
CA SER A 44 11.92 0.88 3.24
C SER A 44 12.04 -0.58 2.78
N PRO A 45 13.11 -1.32 3.18
CA PRO A 45 13.23 -2.74 2.84
C PRO A 45 12.03 -3.58 3.28
N ASP A 46 11.40 -3.22 4.41
CA ASP A 46 10.18 -3.88 4.89
C ASP A 46 8.94 -3.48 4.08
N GLY A 47 8.85 -2.23 3.61
CA GLY A 47 7.81 -1.78 2.68
C GLY A 47 7.88 -2.50 1.32
N GLU A 48 9.09 -2.68 0.77
CA GLU A 48 9.30 -3.49 -0.45
C GLU A 48 8.96 -4.97 -0.22
N ALA A 49 9.35 -5.52 0.92
CA ALA A 49 9.02 -6.90 1.30
C ALA A 49 7.50 -7.11 1.40
N PHE A 50 6.76 -6.11 1.90
CA PHE A 50 5.30 -6.13 1.94
C PHE A 50 4.66 -6.15 0.56
N VAL A 51 5.10 -5.27 -0.35
CA VAL A 51 4.60 -5.27 -1.73
C VAL A 51 4.84 -6.64 -2.36
N THR A 52 6.05 -7.19 -2.19
CA THR A 52 6.41 -8.52 -2.69
C THR A 52 5.52 -9.62 -2.10
N ALA A 53 5.34 -9.64 -0.78
CA ALA A 53 4.48 -10.60 -0.09
C ALA A 53 3.01 -10.49 -0.52
N ALA A 54 2.50 -9.28 -0.78
CA ALA A 54 1.14 -9.06 -1.28
C ALA A 54 0.95 -9.65 -2.69
N TYR A 55 1.95 -9.56 -3.57
CA TYR A 55 1.91 -10.25 -4.86
C TYR A 55 1.97 -11.77 -4.71
N GLN A 56 2.87 -12.29 -3.86
CA GLN A 56 3.01 -13.72 -3.59
C GLN A 56 1.72 -14.33 -3.01
N GLY A 57 1.05 -13.60 -2.12
CA GLY A 57 -0.22 -14.00 -1.52
C GLY A 57 -1.46 -13.70 -2.38
N HIS A 58 -1.29 -13.35 -3.66
CA HIS A 58 -2.39 -13.08 -4.60
C HIS A 58 -3.35 -11.94 -4.18
N TRP A 59 -2.88 -10.99 -3.38
CA TRP A 59 -3.67 -9.81 -2.97
C TRP A 59 -3.73 -8.74 -4.07
N VAL A 60 -2.69 -8.64 -4.90
CA VAL A 60 -2.67 -7.71 -6.04
C VAL A 60 -3.28 -8.39 -7.27
N ARG A 61 -4.58 -8.19 -7.47
CA ARG A 61 -5.38 -8.91 -8.47
C ARG A 61 -5.68 -8.08 -9.73
N PRO A 62 -5.05 -8.35 -10.89
CA PRO A 62 -5.13 -7.49 -12.07
C PRO A 62 -6.55 -7.32 -12.64
N GLU A 63 -7.46 -8.25 -12.34
CA GLU A 63 -8.87 -8.21 -12.74
C GLU A 63 -9.71 -7.15 -11.99
N ILE A 64 -9.20 -6.59 -10.89
CA ILE A 64 -9.88 -5.55 -10.12
C ILE A 64 -9.66 -4.20 -10.79
N ASP A 65 -10.75 -3.49 -11.12
CA ASP A 65 -10.71 -2.07 -11.49
C ASP A 65 -10.41 -1.20 -10.26
N TRP A 66 -9.13 -1.17 -9.90
CA TRP A 66 -8.62 -0.42 -8.77
C TRP A 66 -8.81 1.09 -8.94
N SER A 67 -8.80 1.59 -10.17
CA SER A 67 -8.90 3.02 -10.49
C SER A 67 -10.32 3.56 -10.30
N GLY A 68 -11.32 2.86 -10.83
CA GLY A 68 -12.72 3.19 -10.62
C GLY A 68 -13.10 3.02 -9.15
N TRP A 69 -12.63 1.95 -8.51
CA TRP A 69 -12.96 1.66 -7.11
C TRP A 69 -12.38 2.68 -6.12
N ALA A 70 -11.18 3.22 -6.37
CA ALA A 70 -10.53 4.24 -5.52
C ALA A 70 -11.37 5.52 -5.34
N SER A 71 -12.25 5.83 -6.30
CA SER A 71 -13.14 7.00 -6.22
C SER A 71 -14.38 6.77 -5.34
N GLY A 72 -14.68 5.50 -5.04
CA GLY A 72 -15.93 5.07 -4.42
C GLY A 72 -15.99 5.22 -2.90
N PRO A 73 -17.22 5.17 -2.32
CA PRO A 73 -17.42 5.29 -0.88
C PRO A 73 -16.84 4.11 -0.08
N ALA A 74 -16.76 2.92 -0.68
CA ALA A 74 -16.17 1.74 -0.05
C ALA A 74 -14.68 1.93 0.27
N TYR A 75 -13.91 2.47 -0.69
CA TYR A 75 -12.50 2.78 -0.47
C TYR A 75 -12.32 3.84 0.63
N LYS A 76 -13.09 4.93 0.57
CA LYS A 76 -13.04 6.01 1.57
C LYS A 76 -13.35 5.50 2.98
N SER A 77 -14.36 4.65 3.11
CA SER A 77 -14.73 4.04 4.39
C SER A 77 -13.61 3.12 4.92
N LEU A 78 -13.08 2.22 4.08
CA LEU A 78 -12.02 1.29 4.51
C LEU A 78 -10.71 2.01 4.85
N ARG A 79 -10.41 3.13 4.17
CA ARG A 79 -9.21 3.94 4.45
C ARG A 79 -9.38 4.83 5.69
N GLY A 80 -10.59 5.31 5.96
CA GLY A 80 -10.86 6.28 7.02
C GLY A 80 -11.35 5.71 8.34
N ASP A 81 -11.74 4.42 8.40
CA ASP A 81 -12.31 3.79 9.59
C ASP A 81 -11.69 2.41 9.86
N ALA A 82 -10.92 2.33 10.95
CA ALA A 82 -10.27 1.09 11.39
C ALA A 82 -11.26 -0.04 11.72
N ASN A 83 -12.48 0.27 12.19
CA ASN A 83 -13.49 -0.75 12.46
C ASN A 83 -14.07 -1.32 11.16
N ALA A 84 -14.29 -0.45 10.16
CA ALA A 84 -14.71 -0.89 8.83
C ALA A 84 -13.66 -1.79 8.18
N LEU A 85 -12.36 -1.50 8.39
CA LEU A 85 -11.26 -2.33 7.91
C LEU A 85 -11.18 -3.67 8.66
N ALA A 86 -11.31 -3.67 9.99
CA ALA A 86 -11.26 -4.90 10.80
C ALA A 86 -12.40 -5.88 10.48
N GLY A 87 -13.58 -5.38 10.11
CA GLY A 87 -14.73 -6.19 9.69
C GLY A 87 -14.80 -6.47 8.18
N ALA A 88 -13.81 -6.04 7.40
CA ALA A 88 -13.83 -6.17 5.95
C ALA A 88 -13.71 -7.64 5.51
N SER A 89 -14.41 -7.99 4.43
CA SER A 89 -14.21 -9.29 3.78
C SER A 89 -12.85 -9.35 3.09
N THR A 90 -12.31 -10.56 2.90
CA THR A 90 -11.08 -10.80 2.14
C THR A 90 -11.08 -10.10 0.78
N ASP A 91 -12.23 -10.08 0.10
CA ASP A 91 -12.38 -9.42 -1.20
C ASP A 91 -12.23 -7.88 -1.09
N LYS A 92 -12.82 -7.25 -0.07
CA LYS A 92 -12.65 -5.82 0.19
C LYS A 92 -11.21 -5.47 0.56
N ILE A 93 -10.53 -6.34 1.30
CA ILE A 93 -9.11 -6.18 1.62
C ILE A 93 -8.27 -6.31 0.34
N ALA A 94 -8.58 -7.25 -0.54
CA ALA A 94 -7.89 -7.39 -1.82
C ALA A 94 -8.07 -6.14 -2.71
N HIS A 95 -9.29 -5.57 -2.78
CA HIS A 95 -9.54 -4.29 -3.47
C HIS A 95 -8.72 -3.16 -2.87
N LEU A 96 -8.67 -3.06 -1.54
CA LEU A 96 -7.87 -2.05 -0.85
C LEU A 96 -6.38 -2.19 -1.18
N LEU A 97 -5.82 -3.39 -1.07
CA LEU A 97 -4.40 -3.64 -1.30
C LEU A 97 -3.98 -3.37 -2.74
N ILE A 98 -4.73 -3.82 -3.75
CA ILE A 98 -4.40 -3.48 -5.13
C ILE A 98 -4.50 -1.98 -5.38
N THR A 99 -5.53 -1.30 -4.86
CA THR A 99 -5.68 0.14 -5.02
C THR A 99 -4.53 0.91 -4.40
N LEU A 100 -4.07 0.53 -3.21
CA LEU A 100 -2.92 1.18 -2.59
C LEU A 100 -1.61 0.85 -3.34
N ILE A 101 -1.34 -0.42 -3.64
CA ILE A 101 -0.06 -0.83 -4.25
C ILE A 101 0.07 -0.35 -5.70
N ARG A 102 -0.99 -0.40 -6.50
CA ARG A 102 -0.96 0.10 -7.89
C ARG A 102 -1.18 1.61 -7.95
N GLY A 103 -1.98 2.16 -7.04
CA GLY A 103 -2.16 3.60 -6.91
C GLY A 103 -0.86 4.31 -6.57
N ASP A 104 -0.03 3.75 -5.68
CA ASP A 104 1.27 4.31 -5.30
C ASP A 104 2.24 4.44 -6.49
N ARG A 105 2.16 3.52 -7.47
CA ARG A 105 2.92 3.61 -8.73
C ARG A 105 2.50 4.77 -9.64
N CYS A 106 1.32 5.35 -9.41
CA CYS A 106 0.76 6.44 -10.22
C CYS A 106 0.56 7.75 -9.43
N ASN A 107 0.65 7.69 -8.11
CA ASN A 107 0.56 8.81 -7.17
C ASN A 107 1.44 8.45 -5.97
N GLU A 108 2.67 8.93 -6.01
CA GLU A 108 3.72 8.57 -5.04
C GLU A 108 3.25 8.88 -3.61
N GLY A 109 3.43 7.92 -2.70
CA GLY A 109 3.11 8.08 -1.27
C GLY A 109 1.71 7.62 -0.86
N MET A 110 0.88 7.07 -1.76
CA MET A 110 -0.42 6.49 -1.37
C MET A 110 -0.29 5.34 -0.37
N LEU A 111 0.74 4.50 -0.48
CA LEU A 111 0.99 3.44 0.50
C LEU A 111 1.43 4.00 1.85
N ALA A 112 2.29 5.04 1.84
CA ALA A 112 2.75 5.72 3.05
C ALA A 112 1.59 6.36 3.82
N THR A 113 0.76 7.16 3.15
CA THR A 113 -0.43 7.80 3.74
C THR A 113 -1.54 6.82 4.10
N ALA A 114 -1.43 5.54 3.74
CA ALA A 114 -2.35 4.51 4.24
C ALA A 114 -1.78 3.74 5.43
N PHE A 115 -0.46 3.80 5.63
CA PHE A 115 0.23 3.20 6.75
C PHE A 115 0.22 4.12 7.98
N ASP A 116 0.50 5.41 7.78
CA ASP A 116 0.45 6.47 8.80
C ASP A 116 -0.99 6.77 9.27
#